data_AF-A0A7T8GRK7-F1
#
_entry.id   AF-A0A7T8GRK7-F1
#
_cell.length_a   1.000
_cell.length_b   1.000
_cell.length_c   1.000
_cell.angle_alpha   90.00
_cell.angle_beta   90.00
_cell.angle_gamma   90.00
#
_symmetry.space_group_name_H-M   'P 1'
#
loop_
_entity.id
_entity.type
_entity.pdbx_description
1 polymer ?
#
loop_
_entity_poly.entity_id
_entity_poly.type
_entity_poly.pdbx_seq_one_letter_code
_entity_poly.pdbx_strand_id
1 'polypeptide(L)' 'TGLAYEVQPEKSIQICYAALPLDCYRKMAIKLPCSKGEIMDIVHMKELRYKSYEEELIPIC' A
#
# COMPACT_ATOMS: atom_id res chain seq x y z
N THR A 1 19.62 24.91 5.32
CA THR A 1 18.15 24.95 5.46
C THR A 1 17.59 23.67 4.87
N GLY A 2 17.31 22.68 5.73
CA GLY A 2 16.79 21.40 5.29
C GLY A 2 15.35 21.56 4.82
N LEU A 3 15.11 21.38 3.52
CA LEU A 3 13.76 21.29 2.98
C LEU A 3 13.24 19.90 3.35
N ALA A 4 12.48 19.83 4.45
CA ALA A 4 11.57 18.73 4.68
C ALA A 4 10.55 18.78 3.54
N TYR A 5 10.69 17.88 2.57
CA TYR A 5 9.68 17.70 1.55
C TYR A 5 8.45 17.11 2.26
N GLU A 6 7.47 17.96 2.54
CA GLU A 6 6.14 17.52 2.96
C GLU A 6 5.61 16.58 1.86
N VAL A 7 5.57 15.29 2.18
CA VAL A 7 4.99 14.27 1.30
C VAL A 7 3.50 14.56 1.24
N GLN A 8 3.07 15.20 0.14
CA GLN A 8 1.66 15.40 -0.15
C GLN A 8 0.98 14.02 -0.21
N PRO A 9 -0.04 13.74 0.64
CA PRO A 9 -0.61 12.39 0.81
C PRO A 9 -1.21 11.82 -0.49
N GLU A 10 -1.67 12.69 -1.37
CA GLU A 10 -2.20 12.35 -2.69
C GLU A 10 -1.15 11.83 -3.70
N LYS A 11 0.14 12.09 -3.47
CA LYS A 11 1.23 11.51 -4.29
C LYS A 11 1.68 10.13 -3.81
N SER A 12 1.56 9.81 -2.51
CA SER A 12 2.03 8.51 -1.99
C SER A 12 1.14 7.35 -2.46
N ILE A 13 -0.17 7.57 -2.50
CA ILE A 13 -1.16 6.56 -2.92
C ILE A 13 -0.99 6.17 -4.39
N GLN A 14 -0.74 7.15 -5.28
CA GLN A 14 -0.53 6.89 -6.70
C GLN A 14 0.72 6.05 -6.97
N ILE A 15 1.78 6.27 -6.20
CA ILE A 15 3.03 5.50 -6.28
C ILE A 15 2.82 4.07 -5.77
N CYS A 16 2.07 3.90 -4.67
CA CYS A 16 1.69 2.58 -4.16
C CYS A 16 0.89 1.79 -5.21
N TYR A 17 -0.08 2.44 -5.87
CA TYR A 17 -0.89 1.78 -6.89
C TYR A 17 -0.12 1.44 -8.17
N ALA A 18 0.84 2.27 -8.58
CA ALA A 18 1.70 1.96 -9.72
C ALA A 18 2.66 0.78 -9.45
N ALA A 19 3.05 0.57 -8.19
CA ALA A 19 3.98 -0.48 -7.79
C ALA A 19 3.29 -1.83 -7.49
N LEU A 20 1.97 -1.85 -7.32
CA LEU A 20 1.20 -3.07 -7.06
C LEU A 20 0.64 -3.66 -8.36
N PRO A 21 0.72 -4.99 -8.54
CA PRO A 21 -0.02 -5.66 -9.60
C PRO A 21 -1.51 -5.36 -9.49
N LEU A 22 -2.17 -5.18 -10.64
CA LEU A 22 -3.60 -4.85 -10.70
C LEU A 22 -4.47 -5.85 -9.91
N ASP A 23 -4.11 -7.13 -9.93
CA ASP A 23 -4.84 -8.16 -9.18
C ASP A 23 -4.66 -8.04 -7.66
N CYS A 24 -3.49 -7.58 -7.20
CA CYS A 24 -3.25 -7.26 -5.80
C CYS A 24 -4.16 -6.09 -5.36
N TYR A 25 -4.20 -5.02 -6.16
CA TYR A 25 -5.09 -3.88 -5.90
C TYR A 25 -6.56 -4.27 -5.85
N ARG A 26 -7.06 -5.00 -6.85
CA ARG A 26 -8.46 -5.45 -6.88
C ARG A 26 -8.82 -6.27 -5.64
N LYS A 27 -7.91 -7.15 -5.19
CA LYS A 27 -8.13 -7.97 -4.00
C LYS A 27 -8.08 -7.15 -2.71
N MET A 28 -7.19 -6.16 -2.60
CA MET A 28 -7.20 -5.20 -1.47
C MET A 28 -8.55 -4.48 -1.40
N ALA A 29 -9.02 -3.92 -2.51
CA ALA A 29 -10.29 -3.17 -2.55
C ALA A 29 -11.52 -4.04 -2.24
N ILE A 30 -11.50 -5.34 -2.58
CA ILE A 30 -12.58 -6.27 -2.27
C ILE A 30 -12.55 -6.72 -0.81
N LYS A 31 -11.35 -7.04 -0.28
CA LYS A 31 -11.20 -7.63 1.06
C LYS A 31 -11.18 -6.58 2.17
N LEU A 32 -10.73 -5.35 1.88
CA LEU A 32 -10.45 -4.29 2.86
C LEU A 32 -9.68 -4.84 4.08
N PRO A 33 -8.48 -5.41 3.88
CA PRO A 33 -7.71 -6.01 4.95
C PRO A 33 -7.24 -4.97 5.98
N CYS A 34 -7.53 -5.17 7.26
CA CYS A 34 -7.17 -4.23 8.33
C CYS A 34 -5.96 -4.69 9.16
N SER A 35 -5.37 -5.84 8.80
CA SER A 35 -4.21 -6.40 9.51
C SER A 35 -3.13 -6.85 8.54
N LYS A 36 -1.89 -6.89 9.04
CA LYS A 36 -0.75 -7.43 8.29
C LYS A 36 -1.02 -8.83 7.75
N GLY A 37 -1.65 -9.70 8.54
CA GLY A 37 -1.98 -11.07 8.12
C GLY A 37 -2.89 -11.07 6.89
N GLU A 38 -3.96 -10.29 6.94
CA GLU A 38 -4.92 -10.19 5.84
C GLU A 38 -4.31 -9.54 4.58
N ILE A 39 -3.41 -8.57 4.75
CA ILE A 39 -2.68 -7.95 3.64
C ILE A 39 -1.71 -8.97 3.01
N MET A 40 -0.99 -9.74 3.82
CA MET A 40 -0.06 -10.77 3.35
C MET A 40 -0.76 -11.94 2.65
N ASP A 41 -2.04 -12.18 2.96
CA ASP A 41 -2.90 -13.16 2.30
C ASP A 41 -3.45 -12.68 0.94
N ILE A 42 -3.10 -11.47 0.49
CA ILE A 42 -3.49 -10.98 -0.83
C ILE A 42 -2.55 -11.50 -1.90
N VAL A 43 -3.16 -11.88 -3.03
CA VAL A 43 -2.45 -12.43 -4.18
C VAL A 43 -1.35 -11.47 -4.63
N HIS A 44 -0.16 -12.03 -4.86
CA HIS A 44 1.04 -11.27 -5.18
C HIS A 44 1.52 -10.30 -4.10
N MET A 45 0.95 -10.23 -2.90
CA MET A 45 1.60 -9.51 -1.81
C MET A 45 2.86 -10.29 -1.40
N LYS A 46 3.96 -9.56 -1.22
CA LYS A 46 5.25 -10.11 -0.75
C LYS A 46 5.75 -9.25 0.39
N GLU A 47 6.53 -9.83 1.27
CA GLU A 47 7.03 -9.15 2.48
C GLU A 47 7.80 -7.86 2.17
N LEU A 48 8.61 -7.84 1.10
CA LEU A 48 9.31 -6.63 0.65
C LEU A 48 8.33 -5.52 0.25
N ARG A 49 7.25 -5.86 -0.47
CA ARG A 49 6.23 -4.88 -0.88
C ARG A 49 5.40 -4.39 0.29
N TYR A 50 5.02 -5.29 1.19
CA TYR A 50 4.35 -4.93 2.42
C TYR A 50 5.19 -3.91 3.20
N LYS A 51 6.48 -4.19 3.45
CA LYS A 51 7.38 -3.23 4.13
C LYS A 51 7.55 -1.89 3.40
N SER A 52 7.42 -1.88 2.07
CA SER A 52 7.57 -0.64 1.29
C SER A 52 6.33 0.26 1.32
N TYR A 53 5.15 -0.28 1.66
CA TYR A 53 3.87 0.41 1.50
C TYR A 53 2.90 0.22 2.68
N GLU A 54 3.33 -0.41 3.78
CA GLU A 54 2.42 -0.77 4.89
C GLU A 54 1.77 0.46 5.56
N GLU A 55 2.50 1.57 5.64
CA GLU A 55 2.01 2.83 6.22
C GLU A 55 0.90 3.45 5.37
N GLU A 56 0.93 3.26 4.05
CA GLU A 56 -0.06 3.76 3.10
C GLU A 56 -1.22 2.79 2.87
N LEU A 57 -0.99 1.47 2.99
CA LEU A 57 -2.00 0.45 2.68
C LEU A 57 -3.02 0.25 3.81
N ILE A 58 -2.60 0.40 5.07
CA ILE A 58 -3.47 0.22 6.25
C ILE A 58 -4.57 1.29 6.36
N PRO A 59 -4.31 2.60 6.20
CA PRO A 59 -5.36 3.62 6.35
C PRO A 59 -6.38 3.68 5.20
N ILE A 60 -6.19 2.90 4.13
CA ILE A 60 -7.11 2.82 2.98
C ILE A 60 -8.19 1.75 3.19
N CYS A 61 -7.96 0.81 4.11
CA CYS A 61 -8.87 -0.31 4.43
C CYS A 61 -9.63 -0.03 5.72
#